data_AF-A0A7S3TXG4-F1
#
_entry.id   AF-A0A7S3TXG4-F1
#
_cell.length_a   1.000
_cell.length_b   1.000
_cell.length_c   1.000
_cell.angle_alpha   90.00
_cell.angle_beta   90.00
_cell.angle_gamma   90.00
#
_symmetry.space_group_name_H-M   'P 1'
#
loop_
_entity.id
_entity.type
_entity.pdbx_description
1 polymer ?
#
loop_
_entity_poly.entity_id
_entity_poly.type
_entity_poly.pdbx_seq_one_letter_code
_entity_poly.pdbx_strand_id
1 'polypeptide(L)'
;GASEMASLLAAGLVALGGASALILPTSRTARARPIGLSAHLVTTPAHFTTHHSHQLSSLAEYEAMYEASVSDPAAFWSAIAHDFYWETAFDEVVSSNFDKTKGKVYSDWFQGGKTNLCYNALDRHVEAGKGSQIAFYHESNDEGEELASWTYEQTLDAVKRLASALKDAGVKKGDRVTLFMPMVPQLPIAMLACARIGAVHSV
;
A
#
# COMPACT_ATOMS: atom_id res chain seq x y z
N GLY A 1 5.73 -14.86 -35.81
CA GLY A 1 5.41 -14.11 -37.03
C GLY A 1 4.42 -13.04 -36.68
N ALA A 2 4.77 -11.78 -36.94
CA ALA A 2 4.06 -10.58 -36.51
C ALA A 2 2.79 -10.27 -37.35
N SER A 3 1.97 -11.27 -37.64
CA SER A 3 0.83 -11.13 -38.57
C SER A 3 -0.53 -11.59 -38.04
N GLU A 4 -0.64 -12.07 -36.80
CA GLU A 4 -1.94 -12.54 -36.25
C GLU A 4 -2.56 -11.64 -35.15
N MET A 5 -1.84 -10.65 -34.64
CA MET A 5 -2.37 -9.77 -33.56
C MET A 5 -3.07 -8.49 -34.07
N ALA A 6 -3.17 -8.29 -35.39
CA ALA A 6 -3.70 -7.05 -35.97
C ALA A 6 -5.20 -7.08 -36.37
N SER A 7 -5.88 -8.24 -36.28
CA SER A 7 -7.23 -8.39 -36.84
C SER A 7 -8.40 -8.21 -35.85
N LEU A 8 -8.16 -7.91 -34.57
CA LEU A 8 -9.23 -7.85 -33.55
C LEU A 8 -9.67 -6.43 -33.15
N LEU A 9 -9.06 -5.38 -33.71
CA LEU A 9 -9.35 -3.98 -33.36
C LEU A 9 -10.30 -3.24 -34.32
N ALA A 10 -10.92 -3.94 -35.27
CA ALA A 10 -11.76 -3.31 -36.29
C ALA A 10 -13.15 -3.94 -36.38
N ALA A 11 -14.00 -3.76 -35.35
CA ALA A 11 -15.45 -3.86 -35.52
C ALA A 11 -16.19 -3.23 -34.33
N GLY A 12 -16.97 -2.18 -34.57
CA GLY A 12 -18.09 -1.85 -33.69
C GLY A 12 -18.29 -0.38 -33.32
N LEU A 13 -18.24 0.54 -34.30
CA LEU A 13 -18.85 1.87 -34.17
C LEU A 13 -19.98 2.00 -35.19
N VAL A 14 -21.25 1.98 -34.76
CA VAL A 14 -22.36 2.55 -35.54
C VAL A 14 -23.32 3.26 -34.58
N ALA A 15 -23.48 4.55 -34.82
CA ALA A 15 -24.44 5.46 -34.20
C ALA A 15 -25.77 5.45 -34.97
N LEU A 16 -26.84 5.90 -34.29
CA LEU A 16 -28.05 6.62 -34.72
C LEU A 16 -29.10 6.32 -33.63
N GLY A 17 -29.63 7.25 -32.84
CA GLY A 17 -30.19 8.55 -33.18
C GLY A 17 -31.68 8.49 -32.78
N GLY A 18 -32.12 9.34 -31.85
CA GLY A 18 -33.54 9.40 -31.45
C GLY A 18 -33.76 9.99 -30.06
N ALA A 19 -34.00 11.30 -30.02
CA ALA A 19 -34.33 12.03 -28.81
C ALA A 19 -35.71 11.64 -28.26
N SER A 20 -35.80 11.45 -26.95
CA SER A 20 -37.03 11.70 -26.18
C SER A 20 -36.64 12.19 -24.80
N ALA A 21 -36.96 13.46 -24.57
CA ALA A 21 -36.77 14.14 -23.30
C ALA A 21 -37.67 13.49 -22.24
N LEU A 22 -37.08 12.73 -21.34
CA LEU A 22 -37.74 12.32 -20.10
C LEU A 22 -37.24 13.23 -18.98
N ILE A 23 -38.03 14.25 -18.67
CA ILE A 23 -37.86 15.11 -17.50
C ILE A 23 -38.01 14.18 -16.27
N LEU A 24 -36.89 13.81 -15.65
CA LEU A 24 -36.87 13.07 -14.39
C LEU A 24 -37.16 14.06 -13.24
N PRO A 25 -38.20 13.83 -12.43
CA PRO A 25 -38.49 14.69 -11.29
C PRO A 25 -37.36 14.62 -10.26
N THR A 26 -36.81 15.79 -9.95
CA THR A 26 -35.89 16.05 -8.83
C THR A 26 -36.64 15.89 -7.51
N SER A 27 -36.78 14.67 -7.03
CA SER A 27 -36.93 14.32 -5.60
C SER A 27 -37.20 12.82 -5.43
N ARG A 28 -36.12 12.02 -5.48
CA ARG A 28 -36.11 10.73 -4.79
C ARG A 28 -35.01 10.79 -3.75
N THR A 29 -35.39 11.13 -2.53
CA THR A 29 -34.68 10.69 -1.34
C THR A 29 -34.58 9.17 -1.44
N ALA A 30 -33.41 8.68 -1.83
CA ALA A 30 -33.07 7.29 -1.68
C ALA A 30 -33.03 7.01 -0.17
N ARG A 31 -34.17 6.64 0.42
CA ARG A 31 -34.15 5.93 1.71
C ARG A 31 -33.35 4.67 1.45
N ALA A 32 -32.11 4.65 1.93
CA ALA A 32 -31.37 3.42 2.09
C ALA A 32 -32.30 2.44 2.81
N ARG A 33 -32.67 1.34 2.17
CA ARG A 33 -33.23 0.21 2.90
C ARG A 33 -32.19 -0.15 3.96
N PRO A 34 -32.53 -0.19 5.26
CA PRO A 34 -31.60 -0.70 6.24
C PRO A 34 -31.30 -2.13 5.79
N ILE A 35 -30.05 -2.39 5.42
CA ILE A 35 -29.54 -3.76 5.35
C ILE A 35 -29.78 -4.28 6.76
N GLY A 36 -30.70 -5.21 6.92
CA GLY A 36 -30.97 -5.89 8.17
C GLY A 36 -29.77 -6.74 8.55
N LEU A 37 -28.66 -6.11 8.92
CA LEU A 37 -27.61 -6.72 9.71
C LEU A 37 -28.25 -6.96 11.07
N SER A 38 -28.83 -8.15 11.23
CA SER A 38 -29.05 -8.72 12.55
C SER A 38 -27.73 -8.55 13.31
N ALA A 39 -27.78 -7.91 14.48
CA ALA A 39 -26.65 -7.71 15.38
C ALA A 39 -26.21 -9.03 16.04
N HIS A 40 -26.18 -10.13 15.28
CA HIS A 40 -25.47 -11.33 15.65
C HIS A 40 -23.98 -11.03 15.49
N LEU A 41 -23.44 -10.32 16.48
CA LEU A 41 -22.01 -10.23 16.70
C LEU A 41 -21.53 -11.66 16.95
N VAL A 42 -20.78 -12.22 15.99
CA VAL A 42 -20.04 -13.46 16.21
C VAL A 42 -18.96 -13.10 17.22
N THR A 43 -19.11 -13.59 18.45
CA THR A 43 -18.10 -13.35 19.48
C THR A 43 -16.83 -14.08 19.08
N THR A 44 -15.70 -13.37 19.14
CA THR A 44 -14.39 -13.97 18.91
C THR A 44 -14.20 -15.10 19.92
N PRO A 45 -13.94 -16.35 19.48
CA PRO A 45 -13.72 -17.45 20.41
C PRO A 45 -12.57 -17.12 21.37
N ALA A 46 -12.73 -17.42 22.66
CA ALA A 46 -11.78 -17.01 23.70
C ALA A 46 -10.33 -17.49 23.46
N HIS A 47 -10.14 -18.57 22.71
CA HIS A 47 -8.80 -19.05 22.36
C HIS A 47 -8.03 -18.07 21.44
N PHE A 48 -8.74 -17.30 20.60
CA PHE A 48 -8.10 -16.28 19.76
C PHE A 48 -7.56 -15.12 20.58
N THR A 49 -8.16 -14.79 21.74
CA THR A 49 -7.67 -13.70 22.60
C THR A 49 -6.53 -14.12 23.53
N THR A 50 -6.34 -15.43 23.75
CA THR A 50 -5.34 -15.95 24.69
C THR A 50 -4.08 -16.49 24.03
N HIS A 51 -4.17 -17.00 22.79
CA HIS A 51 -3.04 -17.65 22.11
C HIS A 51 -2.28 -16.77 21.13
N HIS A 52 -2.78 -15.57 20.85
CA HIS A 52 -2.14 -14.64 19.91
C HIS A 52 -1.64 -13.40 20.63
N SER A 53 -0.49 -12.89 20.20
CA SER A 53 -0.04 -11.57 20.63
C SER A 53 -0.92 -10.53 19.94
N HIS A 54 -1.68 -9.77 20.73
CA HIS A 54 -2.49 -8.67 20.24
C HIS A 54 -1.74 -7.35 20.44
N GLN A 55 -1.84 -6.47 19.46
CA GLN A 55 -1.29 -5.11 19.54
C GLN A 55 -2.15 -4.21 20.44
N LEU A 56 -3.43 -4.58 20.64
CA LEU A 56 -4.38 -3.90 21.52
C LEU A 56 -4.89 -4.89 22.56
N SER A 57 -5.02 -4.41 23.80
CA SER A 57 -5.45 -5.19 24.95
C SER A 57 -6.96 -5.21 25.17
N SER A 58 -7.69 -4.22 24.63
CA SER A 58 -9.14 -4.10 24.83
C SER A 58 -9.83 -3.24 23.77
N LEU A 59 -11.16 -3.36 23.67
CA LEU A 59 -11.98 -2.47 22.83
C LEU A 59 -11.92 -1.01 23.32
N ALA A 60 -11.84 -0.79 24.64
CA ALA A 60 -11.74 0.55 25.20
C ALA A 60 -10.44 1.26 24.79
N GLU A 61 -9.33 0.50 24.68
CA GLU A 61 -8.06 1.02 24.17
C GLU A 61 -8.17 1.40 22.68
N TYR A 62 -8.81 0.55 21.86
CA TYR A 62 -9.11 0.88 20.48
C TYR A 62 -9.92 2.18 20.35
N GLU A 63 -11.00 2.31 21.13
CA GLU A 63 -11.87 3.49 21.10
C GLU A 63 -11.10 4.76 21.49
N ALA A 64 -10.24 4.67 22.51
CA ALA A 64 -9.40 5.78 22.92
C ALA A 64 -8.37 6.18 21.84
N MET A 65 -7.71 5.21 21.19
CA MET A 65 -6.77 5.48 20.09
C MET A 65 -7.49 6.07 18.87
N TYR A 66 -8.68 5.56 18.55
CA TYR A 66 -9.50 6.08 17.45
C TYR A 66 -9.87 7.54 17.71
N GLU A 67 -10.40 7.85 18.89
CA GLU A 67 -10.77 9.22 19.26
C GLU A 67 -9.56 10.17 19.19
N ALA A 68 -8.40 9.75 19.68
CA ALA A 68 -7.16 10.54 19.59
C ALA A 68 -6.76 10.79 18.12
N SER A 69 -6.88 9.78 17.25
CA SER A 69 -6.51 9.88 15.83
C SER A 69 -7.37 10.86 15.03
N VAL A 70 -8.62 11.08 15.47
CA VAL A 70 -9.58 11.97 14.81
C VAL A 70 -9.57 13.37 15.41
N SER A 71 -9.47 13.47 16.74
CA SER A 71 -9.53 14.75 17.46
C SER A 71 -8.25 15.58 17.30
N ASP A 72 -7.07 14.94 17.33
CA ASP A 72 -5.78 15.58 17.06
C ASP A 72 -4.91 14.66 16.18
N PRO A 73 -5.18 14.62 14.86
CA PRO A 73 -4.44 13.76 13.94
C PRO A 73 -2.96 14.12 13.89
N ALA A 74 -2.59 15.38 14.07
CA ALA A 74 -1.19 15.81 14.00
C ALA A 74 -0.38 15.20 15.13
N ALA A 75 -0.85 15.32 16.38
CA ALA A 75 -0.16 14.76 17.54
C ALA A 75 -0.15 13.22 17.52
N PHE A 76 -1.29 12.60 17.15
CA PHE A 76 -1.39 11.14 17.11
C PHE A 76 -0.47 10.53 16.06
N TRP A 77 -0.52 11.02 14.81
CA TRP A 77 0.28 10.46 13.73
C TRP A 77 1.75 10.85 13.81
N SER A 78 2.12 11.99 14.41
CA SER A 78 3.54 12.28 14.67
C SER A 78 4.16 11.28 15.63
N ALA A 79 3.44 10.90 16.70
CA ALA A 79 3.94 9.94 17.68
C ALA A 79 4.28 8.59 17.02
N ILE A 80 3.39 8.09 16.16
CA ILE A 80 3.62 6.86 15.39
C ILE A 80 4.74 7.04 14.35
N ALA A 81 4.77 8.17 13.66
CA ALA A 81 5.76 8.42 12.61
C ALA A 81 7.19 8.47 13.16
N HIS A 82 7.39 8.86 14.42
CA HIS A 82 8.70 8.87 15.07
C HIS A 82 9.32 7.48 15.28
N ASP A 83 8.53 6.41 15.21
CA ASP A 83 9.04 5.03 15.25
C ASP A 83 9.73 4.59 13.93
N PHE A 84 9.58 5.39 12.88
CA PHE A 84 10.25 5.17 11.60
C PHE A 84 11.55 5.94 11.52
N TYR A 85 12.47 5.42 10.71
CA TYR A 85 13.67 6.15 10.35
C TYR A 85 13.31 7.32 9.43
N TRP A 86 13.82 8.50 9.77
CA TRP A 86 13.79 9.71 8.96
C TRP A 86 15.22 10.21 8.80
N GLU A 87 15.67 10.37 7.55
CA GLU A 87 16.94 11.03 7.23
C GLU A 87 16.84 12.53 7.56
N THR A 88 15.65 13.11 7.35
CA THR A 88 15.32 14.48 7.75
C THR A 88 13.94 14.45 8.40
N ALA A 89 13.84 15.03 9.60
CA ALA A 89 12.57 15.13 10.32
C ALA A 89 11.56 15.97 9.52
N PHE A 90 10.28 15.70 9.72
CA PHE A 90 9.19 16.47 9.12
C PHE A 90 8.84 17.69 9.98
N ASP A 91 8.40 18.76 9.32
CA ASP A 91 8.00 20.02 9.97
C ASP A 91 6.49 20.08 10.22
N GLU A 92 5.70 19.58 9.25
CA GLU A 92 4.23 19.59 9.30
C GLU A 92 3.69 18.17 9.05
N VAL A 93 2.83 17.70 9.96
CA VAL A 93 2.34 16.31 9.94
C VAL A 93 1.24 16.11 8.92
N VAL A 94 0.24 16.99 8.88
CA VAL A 94 -0.93 16.84 8.01
C VAL A 94 -1.41 18.21 7.56
N SER A 95 -1.59 18.36 6.25
CA SER A 95 -2.12 19.55 5.61
C SER A 95 -3.04 19.13 4.47
N SER A 96 -4.28 19.60 4.42
CA SER A 96 -5.20 19.18 3.36
C SER A 96 -6.21 20.25 2.98
N ASN A 97 -6.63 20.20 1.71
CA ASN A 97 -7.80 20.91 1.23
C ASN A 97 -8.62 19.96 0.37
N PHE A 98 -9.82 19.63 0.81
CA PHE A 98 -10.79 18.86 0.03
C PHE A 98 -11.93 19.73 -0.53
N ASP A 99 -11.93 21.02 -0.22
CA ASP A 99 -12.92 21.98 -0.71
C ASP A 99 -12.45 22.57 -2.04
N LYS A 100 -13.09 22.13 -3.12
CA LYS A 100 -12.81 22.59 -4.49
C LYS A 100 -13.05 24.09 -4.69
N THR A 101 -13.84 24.73 -3.81
CA THR A 101 -14.12 26.17 -3.90
C THR A 101 -13.00 27.02 -3.29
N LYS A 102 -12.19 26.44 -2.39
CA LYS A 102 -11.13 27.13 -1.65
C LYS A 102 -9.75 26.99 -2.28
N GLY A 103 -9.64 26.32 -3.42
CA GLY A 103 -8.39 26.19 -4.19
C GLY A 103 -8.15 24.78 -4.68
N LYS A 104 -6.86 24.47 -4.95
CA LYS A 104 -6.43 23.14 -5.38
C LYS A 104 -6.74 22.12 -4.28
N VAL A 105 -7.26 20.96 -4.68
CA VAL A 105 -7.42 19.83 -3.77
C VAL A 105 -6.06 19.18 -3.54
N TYR A 106 -5.68 19.01 -2.27
CA TYR A 106 -4.43 18.37 -1.87
C TYR A 106 -4.57 17.67 -0.52
N SER A 107 -3.65 16.74 -0.25
CA SER A 107 -3.55 16.00 1.01
C SER A 107 -2.09 15.64 1.20
N ASP A 108 -1.39 16.48 1.95
CA ASP A 108 0.04 16.33 2.21
C ASP A 108 0.25 15.84 3.64
N TRP A 109 1.21 14.94 3.79
CA TRP A 109 1.58 14.32 5.06
C TRP A 109 3.08 14.36 5.24
N PHE A 110 3.52 14.66 6.46
CA PHE A 110 4.93 14.71 6.87
C PHE A 110 5.79 15.58 5.94
N GLN A 111 5.29 16.79 5.63
CA GLN A 111 6.02 17.74 4.79
C GLN A 111 7.36 18.12 5.43
N GLY A 112 8.38 18.33 4.59
CA GLY A 112 9.78 18.53 5.03
C GLY A 112 10.52 17.23 5.35
N GLY A 113 9.79 16.15 5.65
CA GLY A 113 10.35 14.85 5.99
C GLY A 113 11.02 14.16 4.80
N LYS A 114 12.22 13.61 5.03
CA LYS A 114 12.92 12.77 4.06
C LYS A 114 13.15 11.39 4.67
N THR A 115 12.67 10.36 3.99
CA THR A 115 12.86 8.96 4.39
C THR A 115 13.05 8.07 3.18
N ASN A 116 13.43 6.81 3.41
CA ASN A 116 13.50 5.78 2.40
C ASN A 116 12.72 4.54 2.85
N LEU A 117 11.77 4.09 2.01
CA LEU A 117 10.92 2.94 2.30
C LEU A 117 11.74 1.66 2.46
N CYS A 118 12.71 1.40 1.57
CA CYS A 118 13.56 0.22 1.65
C CYS A 118 14.40 0.22 2.94
N TYR A 119 14.90 1.38 3.36
CA TYR A 119 15.68 1.47 4.60
C TYR A 119 14.84 1.11 5.83
N ASN A 120 13.61 1.62 5.90
CA ASN A 120 12.66 1.26 6.97
C ASN A 120 12.21 -0.20 6.90
N ALA A 121 12.07 -0.76 5.70
CA ALA A 121 11.60 -2.13 5.52
C ALA A 121 12.70 -3.19 5.74
N LEU A 122 13.98 -2.87 5.49
CA LEU A 122 15.07 -3.85 5.51
C LEU A 122 16.28 -3.37 6.30
N ASP A 123 16.94 -2.30 5.84
CA ASP A 123 18.27 -1.90 6.34
C ASP A 123 18.28 -1.71 7.87
N ARG A 124 17.30 -0.98 8.42
CA ARG A 124 17.22 -0.75 9.88
C ARG A 124 17.10 -2.03 10.70
N HIS A 125 16.47 -3.07 10.15
CA HIS A 125 16.30 -4.36 10.84
C HIS A 125 17.59 -5.17 10.82
N VAL A 126 18.30 -5.18 9.69
CA VAL A 126 19.62 -5.82 9.57
C VAL A 126 20.63 -5.12 10.48
N GLU A 127 20.68 -3.78 10.46
CA GLU A 127 21.56 -2.97 11.31
C GLU A 127 21.28 -3.16 12.80
N ALA A 128 20.02 -3.39 13.18
CA ALA A 128 19.61 -3.73 14.55
C ALA A 128 19.91 -5.20 14.95
N GLY A 129 20.70 -5.93 14.15
CA GLY A 129 21.11 -7.31 14.44
C GLY A 129 20.05 -8.37 14.13
N LYS A 130 18.97 -8.03 13.42
CA LYS A 130 17.89 -8.97 13.05
C LYS A 130 18.08 -9.58 11.65
N GLY A 131 19.29 -9.53 11.10
CA GLY A 131 19.58 -9.98 9.74
C GLY A 131 19.23 -11.45 9.46
N SER A 132 19.45 -12.33 10.44
CA SER A 132 19.13 -13.76 10.35
C SER A 132 17.64 -14.09 10.54
N GLN A 133 16.82 -13.12 10.97
CA GLN A 133 15.38 -13.31 11.09
C GLN A 133 14.75 -13.42 9.70
N ILE A 134 13.73 -14.27 9.59
CA ILE A 134 12.95 -14.41 8.36
C ILE A 134 12.15 -13.12 8.13
N ALA A 135 12.32 -12.52 6.95
CA ALA A 135 11.59 -11.35 6.49
C ALA A 135 10.24 -11.75 5.89
N PHE A 136 10.23 -12.77 5.04
CA PHE A 136 8.99 -13.34 4.48
C PHE A 136 9.16 -14.80 4.09
N TYR A 137 8.02 -15.48 4.01
CA TYR A 137 7.89 -16.84 3.47
C TYR A 137 7.29 -16.77 2.07
N HIS A 138 7.72 -17.67 1.20
CA HIS A 138 7.16 -17.86 -0.12
C HIS A 138 6.65 -19.29 -0.23
N GLU A 139 5.36 -19.39 -0.50
CA GLU A 139 4.68 -20.66 -0.78
C GLU A 139 4.51 -20.77 -2.29
N SER A 140 5.04 -21.85 -2.85
CA SER A 140 4.88 -22.14 -4.27
C SER A 140 3.47 -22.66 -4.55
N ASN A 141 3.06 -22.53 -5.82
CA ASN A 141 1.79 -23.09 -6.26
C ASN A 141 1.86 -24.63 -6.46
N ASP A 142 3.08 -25.16 -6.61
CA ASP A 142 3.28 -26.58 -6.83
C ASP A 142 3.24 -27.35 -5.49
N GLU A 143 2.33 -28.32 -5.43
CA GLU A 143 2.14 -29.15 -4.24
C GLU A 143 3.42 -29.95 -3.92
N GLY A 144 3.90 -29.82 -2.68
CA GLY A 144 5.06 -30.56 -2.20
C GLY A 144 6.40 -29.84 -2.38
N GLU A 145 6.43 -28.64 -2.98
CA GLU A 145 7.60 -27.77 -2.87
C GLU A 145 7.76 -27.26 -1.43
N GLU A 146 9.00 -27.21 -0.96
CA GLU A 146 9.29 -26.71 0.39
C GLU A 146 8.98 -25.20 0.48
N LEU A 147 8.42 -24.79 1.62
CA LEU A 147 8.19 -23.39 1.93
C LEU A 147 9.54 -22.65 1.92
N ALA A 148 9.74 -21.80 0.90
CA ALA A 148 10.95 -21.00 0.81
C ALA A 148 10.89 -19.89 1.88
N SER A 149 12.02 -19.66 2.57
CA SER A 149 12.14 -18.59 3.55
C SER A 149 13.27 -17.65 3.16
N TRP A 150 13.03 -16.36 3.33
CA TRP A 150 14.00 -15.31 3.00
C TRP A 150 14.32 -14.53 4.26
N THR A 151 15.59 -14.49 4.67
CA THR A 151 16.02 -13.66 5.81
C THR A 151 16.09 -12.18 5.42
N TYR A 152 16.08 -11.29 6.41
CA TYR A 152 16.30 -9.85 6.19
C TYR A 152 17.62 -9.59 5.46
N GLU A 153 18.69 -10.30 5.84
CA GLU A 153 20.00 -10.16 5.22
C GLU A 153 20.00 -10.62 3.75
N GLN A 154 19.43 -11.79 3.45
CA GLN A 154 19.31 -12.31 2.08
C GLN A 154 18.48 -11.38 1.20
N THR A 155 17.36 -10.90 1.74
CA THR A 155 16.46 -9.97 1.03
C THR A 155 17.18 -8.65 0.75
N LEU A 156 17.89 -8.10 1.74
CA LEU A 156 18.64 -6.85 1.59
C LEU A 156 19.76 -6.98 0.57
N ASP A 157 20.51 -8.09 0.55
CA ASP A 157 21.56 -8.33 -0.44
C ASP A 157 20.98 -8.40 -1.86
N ALA A 158 19.89 -9.15 -2.06
CA ALA A 158 19.21 -9.24 -3.35
C ALA A 158 18.68 -7.87 -3.83
N VAL A 159 18.08 -7.09 -2.93
CA VAL A 159 17.61 -5.73 -3.21
C VAL A 159 18.76 -4.81 -3.61
N LYS A 160 19.89 -4.85 -2.89
CA LYS A 160 21.09 -4.04 -3.21
C LYS A 160 21.65 -4.37 -4.59
N ARG A 161 21.73 -5.66 -4.93
CA ARG A 161 22.20 -6.12 -6.26
C ARG A 161 21.29 -5.63 -7.37
N LEU A 162 19.99 -5.83 -7.24
CA LEU A 162 19.02 -5.40 -8.25
C LEU A 162 18.96 -3.87 -8.38
N ALA A 163 19.02 -3.14 -7.26
CA ALA A 163 19.11 -1.69 -7.26
C ALA A 163 20.37 -1.18 -7.98
N SER A 164 21.50 -1.88 -7.86
CA SER A 164 22.70 -1.58 -8.64
C SER A 164 22.48 -1.80 -10.13
N ALA A 165 21.95 -2.97 -10.52
CA ALA A 165 21.67 -3.28 -11.91
C ALA A 165 20.69 -2.29 -12.57
N LEU A 166 19.67 -1.83 -11.84
CA LEU A 166 18.74 -0.79 -12.34
C LEU A 166 19.44 0.54 -12.58
N LYS A 167 20.36 0.96 -11.69
CA LYS A 167 21.16 2.17 -11.90
C LYS A 167 22.09 2.03 -13.10
N ASP A 168 22.71 0.86 -13.27
CA ASP A 168 23.60 0.58 -14.41
C ASP A 168 22.82 0.57 -15.74
N ALA A 169 21.57 0.13 -15.71
CA ALA A 169 20.63 0.24 -16.83
C ALA A 169 20.12 1.67 -17.08
N GLY A 170 20.52 2.65 -16.27
CA GLY A 170 20.22 4.07 -16.46
C GLY A 170 18.97 4.57 -15.74
N VAL A 171 18.34 3.78 -14.86
CA VAL A 171 17.16 4.19 -14.09
C VAL A 171 17.55 5.25 -13.04
N LYS A 172 16.81 6.35 -13.01
CA LYS A 172 17.01 7.48 -12.10
C LYS A 172 15.82 7.66 -11.16
N LYS A 173 16.04 8.48 -10.13
CA LYS A 173 14.97 8.91 -9.22
C LYS A 173 13.84 9.57 -10.02
N GLY A 174 12.60 9.12 -9.80
CA GLY A 174 11.40 9.59 -10.49
C GLY A 174 11.08 8.84 -11.79
N ASP A 175 11.98 7.98 -12.30
CA ASP A 175 11.67 7.13 -13.45
C ASP A 175 10.66 6.05 -13.07
N ARG A 176 9.89 5.60 -14.06
CA ARG A 176 8.85 4.58 -13.87
C ARG A 176 9.37 3.23 -14.30
N VAL A 177 9.18 2.22 -13.47
CA VAL A 177 9.59 0.84 -13.73
C VAL A 177 8.36 -0.05 -13.66
N THR A 178 7.97 -0.65 -14.79
CA THR A 178 6.84 -1.59 -14.82
C THR A 178 7.33 -2.99 -14.49
N LEU A 179 6.68 -3.64 -13.51
CA LEU A 179 7.00 -4.99 -13.05
C LEU A 179 5.88 -5.93 -13.51
N PHE A 180 6.15 -6.75 -14.52
CA PHE A 180 5.20 -7.75 -15.00
C PHE A 180 5.66 -9.15 -14.59
N MET A 181 5.38 -9.52 -13.34
CA MET A 181 5.86 -10.75 -12.71
C MET A 181 4.74 -11.44 -11.91
N PRO A 182 4.76 -12.79 -11.80
CA PRO A 182 3.85 -13.52 -10.92
C PRO A 182 4.22 -13.34 -9.43
N MET A 183 3.50 -14.01 -8.53
CA MET A 183 3.75 -14.05 -7.09
C MET A 183 4.98 -14.91 -6.73
N VAL A 184 6.15 -14.45 -7.17
CA VAL A 184 7.46 -15.05 -6.89
C VAL A 184 8.23 -14.20 -5.88
N PRO A 185 9.19 -14.75 -5.13
CA PRO A 185 9.90 -14.02 -4.08
C PRO A 185 10.71 -12.82 -4.61
N GLN A 186 11.03 -12.79 -5.90
CA GLN A 186 11.70 -11.68 -6.57
C GLN A 186 10.80 -10.45 -6.74
N LEU A 187 9.47 -10.60 -6.68
CA LEU A 187 8.52 -9.49 -6.81
C LEU A 187 8.73 -8.43 -5.71
N PRO A 188 8.66 -8.75 -4.40
CA PRO A 188 8.93 -7.77 -3.34
C PRO A 188 10.38 -7.23 -3.42
N ILE A 189 11.35 -8.04 -3.84
CA ILE A 189 12.74 -7.60 -4.05
C ILE A 189 12.81 -6.51 -5.13
N ALA A 190 12.11 -6.68 -6.25
CA ALA A 190 12.07 -5.68 -7.32
C ALA A 190 11.36 -4.39 -6.90
N MET A 191 10.26 -4.50 -6.16
CA MET A 191 9.55 -3.34 -5.62
C MET A 191 10.47 -2.55 -4.67
N LEU A 192 11.12 -3.23 -3.72
CA LEU A 192 12.03 -2.59 -2.76
C LEU A 192 13.29 -2.03 -3.43
N ALA A 193 13.79 -2.67 -4.49
CA ALA A 193 14.91 -2.14 -5.28
C ALA A 193 14.54 -0.83 -5.98
N CYS A 194 13.34 -0.74 -6.57
CA CYS A 194 12.83 0.51 -7.14
C CYS A 194 12.70 1.60 -6.07
N ALA A 195 12.10 1.27 -4.92
CA ALA A 195 11.93 2.20 -3.81
C ALA A 195 13.29 2.68 -3.25
N ARG A 196 14.31 1.81 -3.22
CA ARG A 196 15.65 2.14 -2.74
C ARG A 196 16.31 3.26 -3.56
N ILE A 197 16.16 3.21 -4.88
CA ILE A 197 16.75 4.21 -5.80
C ILE A 197 15.81 5.40 -6.06
N GLY A 198 14.60 5.38 -5.50
CA GLY A 198 13.58 6.41 -5.70
C GLY A 198 12.90 6.36 -7.07
N ALA A 199 12.91 5.19 -7.73
CA ALA A 199 12.10 4.93 -8.90
C ALA A 199 10.65 4.62 -8.47
N VAL A 200 9.70 4.91 -9.36
CA VAL A 200 8.26 4.64 -9.16
C VAL A 200 7.92 3.32 -9.83
N HIS A 201 7.71 2.27 -9.04
CA HIS A 201 7.28 0.99 -9.60
C HIS A 201 5.79 1.02 -9.99
N SER A 202 5.45 0.31 -11.06
CA SER A 202 4.07 0.00 -11.46
C SER A 202 3.96 -1.51 -11.57
N VAL A 203 3.23 -2.13 -10.64
CA VAL A 203 3.00 -3.57 -10.58
C VAL A 203 1.66 -3.88 -11.23
#